data_AF-A0A939CJI2-F1
#
_entry.id   AF-A0A939CJI2-F1
#
_cell.length_a   1.000
_cell.length_b   1.000
_cell.length_c   1.000
_cell.angle_alpha   90.00
_cell.angle_beta   90.00
_cell.angle_gamma   90.00
#
_symmetry.space_group_name_H-M   'P 1'
#
loop_
_entity.id
_entity.type
_entity.pdbx_description
1 polymer ?
#
loop_
_entity_poly.entity_id
_entity_poly.type
_entity_poly.pdbx_seq_one_letter_code
_entity_poly.pdbx_strand_id
1 'polypeptide(L)' 'MSKPDFMTMPRAQLRQYILEHREDDQAFETYLDRFTSEDAIIYPAPQSIDDLENFPELHQQNLERLRKQA' A
#
# COMPACT_ATOMS: atom_id res chain seq x y z
N MET A 1 -27.73 -5.08 -9.26
CA MET A 1 -27.11 -3.75 -9.52
C MET A 1 -25.87 -3.98 -10.35
N SER A 2 -25.55 -3.08 -11.30
CA SER A 2 -24.29 -3.15 -12.04
C SER A 2 -23.15 -2.69 -11.14
N LYS A 3 -22.00 -3.36 -11.20
CA LYS A 3 -20.78 -2.86 -10.56
C LYS A 3 -20.32 -1.55 -11.23
N PRO A 4 -19.70 -0.63 -10.48
CA PRO A 4 -19.03 0.53 -11.08
C PRO A 4 -17.88 0.11 -12.01
N ASP A 5 -17.51 0.99 -12.93
CA ASP A 5 -16.29 0.82 -13.71
C ASP A 5 -15.07 1.29 -12.91
N PHE A 6 -14.35 0.35 -12.30
CA PHE A 6 -13.17 0.62 -11.50
C PHE A 6 -11.95 1.05 -12.33
N MET A 7 -11.92 0.80 -13.64
CA MET A 7 -10.77 1.15 -14.49
C MET A 7 -10.70 2.65 -14.76
N THR A 8 -11.85 3.30 -14.87
CA THR A 8 -11.95 4.75 -15.14
C THR A 8 -12.14 5.59 -13.88
N MET A 9 -12.47 4.95 -12.76
CA MET A 9 -12.71 5.63 -11.48
C MET A 9 -11.47 6.40 -10.99
N PRO A 10 -11.60 7.65 -10.49
CA PRO A 10 -10.51 8.38 -9.86
C PRO A 10 -9.96 7.63 -8.63
N ARG A 11 -8.64 7.69 -8.40
CA ARG A 11 -7.97 6.94 -7.32
C ARG A 11 -8.60 7.16 -5.94
N ALA A 12 -8.95 8.40 -5.60
CA ALA A 12 -9.57 8.73 -4.31
C ALA A 12 -10.96 8.10 -4.15
N GLN A 13 -11.75 8.06 -5.22
CA GLN A 13 -13.07 7.44 -5.22
C GLN A 13 -12.97 5.91 -5.14
N LEU A 14 -12.05 5.30 -5.89
CA LEU A 14 -11.82 3.85 -5.82
C LEU A 14 -11.35 3.43 -4.42
N ARG A 15 -10.46 4.22 -3.81
CA ARG A 15 -10.03 3.98 -2.43
C ARG A 15 -11.19 4.07 -1.43
N GLN A 16 -12.06 5.07 -1.57
CA GLN A 16 -13.24 5.20 -0.70
C GLN A 16 -14.17 3.99 -0.87
N TYR A 17 -14.44 3.59 -2.12
CA TYR A 17 -15.27 2.43 -2.42
C TYR A 17 -14.76 1.15 -1.76
N ILE A 18 -13.46 0.86 -1.85
CA ILE A 18 -12.83 -0.33 -1.23
C ILE A 18 -12.99 -0.34 0.29
N LEU A 19 -12.92 0.84 0.94
CA LEU A 19 -13.09 0.93 2.39
C LEU A 19 -14.53 0.65 2.84
N GLU A 20 -15.50 0.96 1.99
CA GLU A 20 -16.93 0.71 2.20
C GLU A 20 -17.34 -0.73 1.81
N HIS A 21 -16.60 -1.36 0.89
CA HIS A 21 -16.89 -2.68 0.31
C HIS A 21 -15.65 -3.57 0.39
N ARG A 22 -15.28 -3.95 1.61
CA ARG A 22 -14.00 -4.63 1.89
C ARG A 22 -13.91 -6.04 1.31
N GLU A 23 -15.05 -6.62 0.99
CA GLU A 23 -15.23 -7.94 0.39
C GLU A 23 -15.26 -7.94 -1.15
N ASP A 24 -15.21 -6.76 -1.81
CA ASP A 24 -15.17 -6.68 -3.27
C ASP A 24 -13.73 -6.80 -3.79
N ASP A 25 -13.25 -8.04 -3.87
CA ASP A 25 -11.88 -8.38 -4.32
C ASP A 25 -11.55 -7.72 -5.67
N GLN A 26 -12.52 -7.66 -6.59
CA GLN A 26 -12.33 -7.05 -7.91
C GLN A 26 -11.95 -5.56 -7.82
N ALA A 27 -12.57 -4.81 -6.90
CA ALA A 27 -12.24 -3.40 -6.70
C ALA A 27 -10.82 -3.23 -6.14
N PHE A 28 -10.45 -4.11 -5.21
CA PHE A 28 -9.13 -4.14 -4.59
C PHE A 28 -8.02 -4.51 -5.59
N GLU A 29 -8.21 -5.59 -6.35
CA GLU A 29 -7.30 -6.03 -7.43
C GLU A 29 -7.11 -4.92 -8.47
N THR A 30 -8.20 -4.30 -8.93
CA THR A 30 -8.13 -3.19 -9.90
C THR A 30 -7.32 -2.00 -9.34
N TYR A 31 -7.43 -1.72 -8.04
CA TYR A 31 -6.64 -0.66 -7.41
C TYR A 31 -5.14 -1.00 -7.38
N LEU A 32 -4.79 -2.26 -7.08
CA LEU A 32 -3.40 -2.71 -7.11
C LEU A 32 -2.83 -2.65 -8.52
N ASP A 33 -3.54 -3.15 -9.53
CA ASP A 33 -3.09 -3.15 -10.92
C ASP A 33 -2.84 -1.74 -11.46
N ARG A 34 -3.71 -0.78 -11.11
CA ARG A 34 -3.63 0.60 -11.63
C ARG A 34 -2.60 1.47 -10.94
N PHE A 35 -2.32 1.21 -9.66
CA PHE A 35 -1.58 2.17 -8.82
C PHE A 35 -0.34 1.59 -8.12
N THR A 36 -0.02 0.32 -8.34
CA THR A 36 1.26 -0.26 -7.93
C THR A 36 2.33 0.10 -8.97
N SER A 37 3.48 0.59 -8.50
CA SER A 37 4.64 0.86 -9.34
C SER A 37 5.65 -0.27 -9.16
N GLU A 38 6.22 -0.78 -10.25
CA GLU A 38 7.31 -1.77 -10.18
C GLU A 38 8.56 -1.21 -9.48
N ASP A 39 8.78 0.10 -9.57
CA ASP A 39 9.88 0.82 -8.92
C ASP A 39 9.55 1.28 -7.49
N ALA A 40 8.45 0.80 -6.91
CA ALA A 40 8.07 1.18 -5.55
C ALA A 40 9.13 0.71 -4.54
N ILE A 41 9.66 1.65 -3.76
CA ILE A 41 10.58 1.32 -2.66
C ILE A 41 9.77 0.64 -1.54
N ILE A 42 10.02 -0.65 -1.34
CA ILE A 42 9.41 -1.43 -0.25
C ILE A 42 10.28 -1.29 0.99
N TYR A 43 9.71 -0.73 2.05
CA TYR A 43 10.35 -0.71 3.37
C TYR A 43 10.06 -2.03 4.09
N PRO A 44 11.06 -2.65 4.74
CA PRO A 44 10.83 -3.88 5.47
C PRO A 44 9.86 -3.62 6.62
N ALA A 45 8.93 -4.54 6.80
CA ALA A 45 7.97 -4.49 7.90
C ALA A 45 8.67 -4.70 9.26
N PRO A 46 8.14 -4.14 10.35
CA PRO A 46 8.50 -4.53 11.72
C PRO A 46 8.44 -6.05 11.88
N GLN A 47 9.44 -6.63 12.54
CA GLN A 47 9.53 -8.09 12.75
C GLN A 47 9.07 -8.49 14.15
N SER A 48 8.89 -7.52 15.06
CA SER A 48 8.48 -7.75 16.45
C SER A 48 7.55 -6.65 16.98
N ILE A 49 7.03 -6.84 18.19
CA ILE A 49 6.27 -5.79 18.91
C ILE A 49 7.21 -4.65 19.31
N ASP A 50 8.41 -4.96 19.79
CA ASP A 50 9.41 -3.95 20.16
C ASP A 50 9.78 -3.06 18.96
N ASP A 51 9.82 -3.62 17.75
CA ASP A 51 10.00 -2.87 16.49
C ASP A 51 8.85 -1.90 16.20
N LEU A 52 7.61 -2.24 16.60
CA LEU A 52 6.46 -1.35 16.47
C LEU A 52 6.50 -0.22 17.49
N GLU A 53 6.91 -0.52 18.72
CA GLU A 53 7.07 0.49 19.78
C GLU A 53 8.16 1.52 19.43
N ASN A 54 9.19 1.08 18.68
CA ASN A 54 10.32 1.91 18.23
C ASN A 54 10.32 2.11 16.70
N PHE A 55 9.12 2.17 16.10
CA PHE A 55 8.97 2.26 14.65
C PHE A 55 9.69 3.46 14.01
N PRO A 56 9.68 4.67 14.59
CA PRO A 56 10.40 5.82 14.01
C PRO A 56 11.89 5.55 13.82
N GLU A 57 12.55 4.97 14.83
CA GLU A 57 13.97 4.64 14.82
C GLU A 57 14.26 3.52 13.81
N LEU A 58 13.43 2.48 13.80
CA LEU A 58 13.53 1.39 12.81
C LEU A 58 13.40 1.91 11.38
N HIS A 59 12.46 2.81 11.13
CA HIS A 59 12.26 3.40 9.81
C HIS A 59 13.50 4.20 9.35
N GLN A 60 14.11 4.98 10.24
CA GLN A 60 15.36 5.69 9.96
C GLN A 60 16.50 4.73 9.61
N GLN A 61 16.68 3.66 10.40
CA GLN A 61 17.71 2.65 10.12
C GLN A 61 17.50 1.97 8.76
N ASN A 62 16.25 1.69 8.39
CA ASN A 62 15.92 1.11 7.09
C ASN A 62 16.24 2.06 5.93
N LEU A 63 15.93 3.35 6.09
CA LEU A 63 16.33 4.38 5.11
C LEU A 63 17.85 4.44 4.94
N GLU A 64 18.62 4.38 6.02
CA GLU A 64 20.09 4.37 5.96
C GLU A 64 20.64 3.11 5.29
N ARG A 65 20.07 1.94 5.56
CA ARG A 65 20.46 0.68 4.92
C ARG A 65 20.26 0.75 3.41
N LEU A 66 19.11 1.26 2.95
CA LEU A 66 18.81 1.43 1.54
C LEU A 66 19.80 2.40 0.87
N ARG A 67 20.14 3.51 1.52
CA ARG A 67 21.14 4.47 1.00
C ARG A 67 22.54 3.89 0.86
N LYS A 68 22.92 2.93 1.71
CA LYS A 68 24.24 2.25 1.65
C LYS A 68 24.31 1.14 0.59
N GLN A 69 23.16 0.67 0.12
CA GLN A 69 23.04 -0.43 -0.86
C GLN A 69 22.87 0.06 -2.30
N ALA A 70 22.57 1.36 -2.48
CA ALA A 70 22.52 2.04 -3.77
C ALA A 70 23.89 2.61 -4.16
#